data_AF-A0A966C7F0-F1
#
_entry.id   AF-A0A966C7F0-F1
#
_cell.length_a   1.000
_cell.length_b   1.000
_cell.length_c   1.000
_cell.angle_alpha   90.00
_cell.angle_beta   90.00
_cell.angle_gamma   90.00
#
_symmetry.space_group_name_H-M   'P 1'
#
loop_
_entity.id
_entity.type
_entity.pdbx_description
1 polymer ?
#
loop_
_entity_poly.entity_id
_entity_poly.type
_entity_poly.pdbx_seq_one_letter_code
_entity_poly.pdbx_strand_id
1 'polypeptide(L)'
;MLAAIEREKLDANVSLKPTQLGLTIDEAMCRDNIAAVLEQAHPRGIFVRIDMEDSPTTDATLRVFRDLIRRFPGGCGVVLQARLHRTLADARALGTERASVRLCKGIYLEPRRLAWQERDIIRNAYVHALTALLQGGSPVGIATHDEWLVAQAMAIIEELRVDRTGVEFQMLLGVDPELRRIIVDAGHRLRVYVPFGSHWYPYSVRRLRENPTIVRAGLDAFVHGRMER
;
A
#
# COMPACT_ATOMS: atom_id res chain seq x y z
N MET A 1 5.31 -12.43 -15.55
CA MET A 1 4.84 -12.35 -14.15
C MET A 1 3.42 -12.86 -13.99
N LEU A 2 2.39 -12.23 -14.57
CA LEU A 2 0.98 -12.64 -14.37
C LEU A 2 0.72 -14.12 -14.72
N ALA A 3 1.22 -14.59 -15.86
CA ALA A 3 1.11 -16.01 -16.24
C ALA A 3 1.82 -16.96 -15.26
N ALA A 4 2.89 -16.50 -14.60
CA ALA A 4 3.57 -17.31 -13.58
C ALA A 4 2.75 -17.35 -12.27
N ILE A 5 2.13 -16.24 -11.86
CA ILE A 5 1.22 -16.21 -10.70
C ILE A 5 0.08 -17.21 -10.91
N GLU A 6 -0.54 -17.20 -12.09
CA GLU A 6 -1.62 -18.13 -12.45
C GLU A 6 -1.15 -19.58 -12.50
N ARG A 7 -0.06 -19.86 -13.23
CA ARG A 7 0.46 -21.23 -13.40
C ARG A 7 0.89 -21.86 -12.08
N GLU A 8 1.56 -21.09 -11.23
CA GLU A 8 2.03 -21.55 -9.91
C GLU A 8 0.95 -21.41 -8.82
N LYS A 9 -0.26 -20.93 -9.16
CA LYS A 9 -1.41 -20.73 -8.24
C LYS A 9 -1.08 -19.90 -7.00
N LEU A 10 -0.33 -18.81 -7.17
CA LEU A 10 0.07 -17.95 -6.06
C LEU A 10 -1.08 -17.02 -5.63
N ASP A 11 -1.35 -16.91 -4.32
CA ASP A 11 -2.15 -15.82 -3.75
C ASP A 11 -1.32 -14.53 -3.78
N ALA A 12 -1.26 -13.91 -4.96
CA ALA A 12 -0.43 -12.75 -5.21
C ALA A 12 -1.20 -11.63 -5.89
N ASN A 13 -0.90 -10.42 -5.42
CA ASN A 13 -1.32 -9.17 -6.04
C ASN A 13 -0.09 -8.49 -6.66
N VAL A 14 -0.31 -7.66 -7.67
CA VAL A 14 0.75 -6.86 -8.29
C VAL A 14 0.61 -5.42 -7.80
N SER A 15 1.73 -4.72 -7.60
CA SER A 15 1.72 -3.26 -7.34
C SER A 15 2.50 -2.54 -8.44
N LEU A 16 1.91 -1.45 -8.96
CA LEU A 16 2.45 -0.68 -10.08
C LEU A 16 2.66 0.78 -9.66
N LYS A 17 3.71 1.41 -10.16
CA LYS A 17 3.96 2.85 -9.98
C LYS A 17 3.52 3.63 -11.21
N PRO A 18 2.51 4.50 -11.13
CA PRO A 18 2.02 5.27 -12.27
C PRO A 18 3.11 5.96 -13.09
N THR A 19 4.15 6.51 -12.46
CA THR A 19 5.26 7.16 -13.16
C THR A 19 6.03 6.21 -14.08
N GLN A 20 6.18 4.94 -13.68
CA GLN A 20 6.78 3.88 -14.51
C GLN A 20 5.88 3.46 -15.68
N LEU A 21 4.60 3.82 -15.63
CA LEU A 21 3.62 3.57 -16.68
C LEU A 21 3.33 4.84 -17.51
N GLY A 22 4.03 5.95 -17.26
CA GLY A 22 3.98 7.15 -18.09
C GLY A 22 3.24 8.34 -17.48
N LEU A 23 2.88 8.32 -16.20
CA LEU A 23 2.07 9.40 -15.59
C LEU A 23 2.69 10.80 -15.73
N THR A 24 4.02 10.91 -15.66
CA THR A 24 4.74 12.19 -15.81
C THR A 24 4.95 12.62 -17.26
N ILE A 25 4.57 11.76 -18.22
CA ILE A 25 4.66 12.02 -19.65
C ILE A 25 3.27 12.42 -20.15
N ASP A 26 2.27 11.56 -19.94
CA ASP A 26 0.89 11.80 -20.32
C ASP A 26 -0.08 10.94 -19.48
N GLU A 27 -1.15 11.55 -18.97
CA GLU A 27 -2.10 10.88 -18.09
C GLU A 27 -2.89 9.79 -18.82
N ALA A 28 -3.23 10.02 -20.10
CA ALA A 28 -3.95 9.04 -20.92
C ALA A 28 -3.06 7.83 -21.23
N MET A 29 -1.80 8.05 -21.60
CA MET A 29 -0.80 6.99 -21.77
C MET A 29 -0.66 6.14 -20.50
N CYS A 30 -0.56 6.78 -19.33
CA CYS A 30 -0.50 6.06 -18.05
C CYS A 30 -1.73 5.18 -17.82
N ARG A 31 -2.93 5.74 -18.04
CA ARG A 31 -4.17 4.98 -17.93
C ARG A 31 -4.18 3.78 -18.88
N ASP A 32 -3.83 3.99 -20.14
CA ASP A 32 -3.91 2.94 -21.17
C ASP A 32 -2.88 1.82 -20.89
N ASN A 33 -1.68 2.18 -20.41
CA ASN A 33 -0.68 1.21 -19.98
C ASN A 33 -1.12 0.38 -18.76
N ILE A 34 -1.73 1.00 -17.75
CA ILE A 34 -2.28 0.26 -16.61
C ILE A 34 -3.48 -0.61 -17.07
N ALA A 35 -4.31 -0.10 -17.97
CA ALA A 35 -5.42 -0.85 -18.54
C ALA A 35 -4.94 -2.12 -19.25
N ALA A 36 -3.86 -2.06 -20.04
CA ALA A 36 -3.28 -3.23 -20.69
C ALA A 36 -2.82 -4.31 -19.68
N VAL A 37 -2.32 -3.91 -18.50
CA VAL A 37 -2.02 -4.86 -17.42
C VAL A 37 -3.30 -5.45 -16.84
N LEU A 38 -4.32 -4.63 -16.61
CA LEU A 38 -5.61 -5.06 -16.06
C LEU A 38 -6.39 -5.99 -16.99
N GLU A 39 -6.33 -5.77 -18.30
CA GLU A 39 -6.92 -6.67 -19.32
C GLU A 39 -6.38 -8.09 -19.21
N GLN A 40 -5.14 -8.25 -18.75
CA GLN A 40 -4.54 -9.55 -18.48
C GLN A 40 -4.78 -10.02 -17.04
N ALA A 41 -4.72 -9.14 -16.04
CA ALA A 41 -4.81 -9.53 -14.64
C ALA A 41 -6.25 -9.87 -14.20
N HIS A 42 -7.23 -9.08 -14.64
CA HIS A 42 -8.64 -9.20 -14.23
C HIS A 42 -9.28 -10.56 -14.54
N PRO A 43 -9.20 -11.12 -15.76
CA PRO A 43 -9.79 -12.43 -16.06
C PRO A 43 -9.11 -13.58 -15.30
N ARG A 44 -7.91 -13.36 -14.77
CA ARG A 44 -7.16 -14.32 -13.95
C ARG A 44 -7.43 -14.19 -12.45
N GLY A 45 -8.28 -13.23 -12.06
CA GLY A 45 -8.54 -12.91 -10.65
C GLY A 45 -7.33 -12.29 -9.93
N ILE A 46 -6.34 -11.78 -10.66
CA ILE A 46 -5.14 -11.17 -10.07
C ILE A 46 -5.42 -9.69 -9.82
N PHE A 47 -5.34 -9.26 -8.55
CA PHE A 47 -5.58 -7.87 -8.18
C PHE A 47 -4.36 -6.98 -8.44
N VAL A 48 -4.60 -5.76 -8.93
CA VAL A 48 -3.58 -4.75 -9.20
C VAL A 48 -3.72 -3.55 -8.25
N ARG A 49 -2.69 -3.28 -7.45
CA ARG A 49 -2.57 -2.07 -6.64
C ARG A 49 -1.87 -0.97 -7.44
N ILE A 50 -2.50 0.18 -7.55
CA ILE A 50 -1.89 1.41 -8.06
C ILE A 50 -1.23 2.11 -6.87
N ASP A 51 0.10 2.07 -6.80
CA ASP A 51 0.86 2.69 -5.73
C ASP A 51 0.76 4.23 -5.83
N MET A 52 0.77 4.88 -4.67
CA MET A 52 0.82 6.34 -4.57
C MET A 52 2.27 6.79 -4.46
N GLU A 53 2.63 7.77 -5.29
CA GLU A 53 3.97 8.36 -5.33
C GLU A 53 3.97 9.70 -4.57
N ASP A 54 4.82 10.65 -4.94
CA ASP A 54 4.88 11.97 -4.31
C ASP A 54 3.66 12.85 -4.66
N SER A 55 3.44 13.88 -3.85
CA SER A 55 2.22 14.70 -3.87
C SER A 55 1.83 15.32 -5.22
N PRO A 56 2.75 15.70 -6.13
CA PRO A 56 2.38 16.21 -7.46
C PRO A 56 1.61 15.19 -8.31
N THR A 57 1.74 13.89 -8.02
CA THR A 57 1.11 12.81 -8.80
C THR A 57 -0.22 12.34 -8.22
N THR A 58 -0.61 12.79 -7.02
CA THR A 58 -1.75 12.23 -6.29
C THR A 58 -3.07 12.37 -7.06
N ASP A 59 -3.38 13.57 -7.56
CA ASP A 59 -4.66 13.80 -8.24
C ASP A 59 -4.79 13.01 -9.54
N ALA A 60 -3.73 12.97 -10.34
CA ALA A 60 -3.71 12.21 -11.59
C ALA A 60 -3.84 10.71 -11.32
N THR A 61 -3.16 10.20 -10.28
CA THR A 61 -3.27 8.81 -9.85
C THR A 61 -4.71 8.46 -9.42
N LEU A 62 -5.38 9.33 -8.66
CA LEU A 62 -6.78 9.11 -8.24
C LEU A 62 -7.75 9.15 -9.43
N ARG A 63 -7.54 10.04 -10.42
CA ARG A 63 -8.35 10.07 -11.65
C ARG A 63 -8.18 8.80 -12.48
N VAL A 64 -6.93 8.38 -12.71
CA VAL A 64 -6.62 7.12 -13.42
C VAL A 64 -7.26 5.93 -12.72
N PHE A 65 -7.14 5.83 -11.39
CA PHE A 65 -7.78 4.77 -10.61
C PHE A 65 -9.30 4.74 -10.83
N ARG A 66 -9.99 5.88 -10.68
CA ARG A 66 -11.45 5.97 -10.82
C ARG A 66 -11.93 5.59 -12.22
N ASP A 67 -11.13 5.88 -13.24
CA ASP A 67 -11.48 5.46 -14.59
C ASP A 67 -11.35 3.94 -14.77
N LEU A 68 -10.25 3.38 -14.30
CA LEU A 68 -9.95 1.95 -14.46
C LEU A 68 -10.87 1.05 -13.62
N ILE A 69 -11.23 1.44 -12.40
CA ILE A 69 -12.10 0.61 -11.55
C ILE A 69 -13.51 0.46 -12.13
N ARG A 70 -13.99 1.46 -12.91
CA ARG A 70 -15.27 1.36 -13.64
C ARG A 70 -15.20 0.33 -14.77
N ARG A 71 -14.05 0.23 -15.43
CA ARG A 71 -13.81 -0.73 -16.52
C ARG A 71 -13.50 -2.14 -16.00
N PHE A 72 -12.86 -2.26 -14.83
CA PHE A 72 -12.44 -3.52 -14.23
C PHE A 72 -12.94 -3.63 -12.77
N PRO A 73 -14.24 -3.83 -12.53
CA PRO A 73 -14.80 -3.90 -11.18
C PRO A 73 -14.08 -4.95 -10.32
N GLY A 74 -13.62 -4.54 -9.14
CA GLY A 74 -12.86 -5.38 -8.21
C GLY A 74 -11.42 -5.73 -8.64
N GLY A 75 -10.98 -5.30 -9.83
CA GLY A 75 -9.66 -5.63 -10.39
C GLY A 75 -8.50 -4.81 -9.84
N CYS A 76 -8.79 -3.63 -9.31
CA CYS A 76 -7.75 -2.72 -8.84
C CYS A 76 -8.14 -1.93 -7.60
N GLY A 77 -7.14 -1.26 -7.04
CA GLY A 77 -7.31 -0.32 -5.95
C GLY A 77 -6.13 0.65 -5.87
N VAL A 78 -6.24 1.66 -5.02
CA VAL A 78 -5.27 2.75 -4.91
C VAL A 78 -4.59 2.79 -3.54
N VAL A 79 -3.55 3.58 -3.38
CA VAL A 79 -2.87 3.82 -2.10
C VAL A 79 -3.19 5.22 -1.59
N LEU A 80 -3.33 5.39 -0.28
CA LEU A 80 -3.34 6.68 0.40
C LEU A 80 -2.16 6.80 1.37
N GLN A 81 -1.72 8.03 1.62
CA GLN A 81 -0.57 8.37 2.45
C GLN A 81 -1.00 9.28 3.60
N ALA A 82 -1.14 8.71 4.81
CA ALA A 82 -1.67 9.41 5.99
C ALA A 82 -0.96 10.73 6.34
N ARG A 83 0.30 10.91 5.93
CA ARG A 83 1.03 12.15 6.16
C ARG A 83 0.50 13.36 5.39
N LEU A 84 -0.23 13.19 4.29
CA LEU A 84 -0.71 14.33 3.50
C LEU A 84 -1.97 14.94 4.15
N HIS A 85 -2.06 16.27 4.20
CA HIS A 85 -3.21 16.97 4.80
C HIS A 85 -4.54 16.60 4.14
N ARG A 86 -4.52 16.35 2.82
CA ARG A 86 -5.69 15.98 2.02
C ARG A 86 -6.25 14.59 2.33
N THR A 87 -5.46 13.69 2.91
CA THR A 87 -5.76 12.25 2.92
C THR A 87 -7.04 11.88 3.66
N LEU A 88 -7.41 12.61 4.73
CA LEU A 88 -8.67 12.33 5.41
C LEU A 88 -9.89 12.60 4.50
N ALA A 89 -9.84 13.65 3.68
CA ALA A 89 -10.90 13.95 2.72
C ALA A 89 -10.96 12.89 1.62
N ASP A 90 -9.81 12.50 1.06
CA ASP A 90 -9.73 11.44 0.05
C ASP A 90 -10.21 10.09 0.62
N ALA A 91 -9.85 9.77 1.87
CA ALA A 91 -10.27 8.54 2.56
C ALA A 91 -11.79 8.49 2.76
N ARG A 92 -12.43 9.61 3.13
CA ARG A 92 -13.90 9.68 3.23
C ARG A 92 -14.57 9.49 1.88
N ALA A 93 -14.05 10.13 0.82
CA ALA A 93 -14.58 9.97 -0.53
C ALA A 93 -14.48 8.52 -1.01
N LEU A 94 -13.29 7.92 -0.91
CA LEU A 94 -13.05 6.53 -1.30
C LEU A 94 -13.80 5.53 -0.43
N GLY A 95 -14.03 5.85 0.84
CA GLY A 95 -14.89 5.09 1.76
C GLY A 95 -16.33 5.03 1.25
N THR A 96 -16.91 6.16 0.88
CA THR A 96 -18.26 6.22 0.27
C THR A 96 -18.32 5.46 -1.06
N GLU A 97 -17.26 5.53 -1.86
CA GLU A 97 -17.11 4.78 -3.11
C GLU A 97 -16.88 3.26 -2.87
N ARG A 98 -16.66 2.83 -1.60
CA ARG A 98 -16.26 1.47 -1.20
C ARG A 98 -15.04 0.95 -1.97
N ALA A 99 -14.15 1.86 -2.35
CA ALA A 99 -12.95 1.56 -3.11
C ALA A 99 -11.97 0.72 -2.28
N SER A 100 -11.25 -0.21 -2.93
CA SER A 100 -10.15 -0.92 -2.27
C SER A 100 -8.97 0.02 -2.07
N VAL A 101 -8.55 0.25 -0.81
CA VAL A 101 -7.50 1.21 -0.47
C VAL A 101 -6.40 0.54 0.36
N ARG A 102 -5.14 0.73 -0.02
CA ARG A 102 -3.99 0.48 0.87
C ARG A 102 -3.64 1.78 1.57
N LEU A 103 -3.66 1.81 2.89
CA LEU A 103 -3.27 2.99 3.68
C LEU A 103 -1.87 2.79 4.25
N CYS A 104 -0.98 3.74 3.96
CA CYS A 104 0.38 3.79 4.52
C CYS A 104 0.64 5.15 5.17
N LYS A 105 1.73 5.30 5.93
CA LYS A 105 2.15 6.61 6.45
C LYS A 105 2.53 7.59 5.33
N GLY A 106 3.16 7.10 4.27
CA GLY A 106 3.82 7.88 3.23
C GLY A 106 5.33 8.00 3.49
N ILE A 107 6.13 7.82 2.44
CA ILE A 107 7.61 7.76 2.52
C ILE A 107 8.31 8.98 1.93
N TYR A 108 7.64 9.71 1.03
CA TYR A 108 8.22 10.85 0.34
C TYR A 108 8.37 12.04 1.27
N LEU A 109 9.48 12.78 1.13
CA LEU A 109 9.70 14.03 1.85
C LEU A 109 8.90 15.14 1.17
N GLU A 110 7.89 15.62 1.87
CA GLU A 110 6.94 16.61 1.36
C GLU A 110 7.07 17.93 2.13
N PRO A 111 6.82 19.08 1.49
CA PRO A 111 6.85 20.36 2.18
C PRO A 111 5.78 20.43 3.25
N ARG A 112 6.07 21.10 4.38
CA ARG A 112 5.18 21.23 5.53
C ARG A 112 3.76 21.74 5.19
N ARG A 113 3.64 22.54 4.12
CA ARG A 113 2.33 23.03 3.64
C ARG A 113 1.41 21.92 3.14
N LEU A 114 1.97 20.80 2.69
CA LEU A 114 1.24 19.65 2.12
C LEU A 114 1.14 18.48 3.08
N ALA A 115 2.11 18.34 4.00
CA ALA A 115 2.25 17.15 4.81
C ALA A 115 2.66 17.41 6.26
N TRP A 116 2.13 16.56 7.13
CA TRP A 116 2.60 16.38 8.49
C TRP A 116 4.04 15.85 8.50
N GLN A 117 4.82 16.32 9.47
CA GLN A 117 6.23 15.97 9.65
C GLN A 117 6.49 15.29 10.99
N GLU A 118 5.68 15.59 12.00
CA GLU A 118 5.77 15.02 13.34
C GLU A 118 5.15 13.60 13.33
N ARG A 119 5.84 12.65 13.97
CA ARG A 119 5.54 11.22 13.89
C ARG A 119 4.17 10.88 14.48
N ASP A 120 3.85 11.42 15.64
CA ASP A 120 2.61 11.10 16.36
C ASP A 120 1.41 11.81 15.72
N ILE A 121 1.61 12.99 15.11
CA ILE A 121 0.60 13.60 14.23
C ILE A 121 0.30 12.71 13.01
N ILE A 122 1.33 12.16 12.35
CA ILE A 122 1.14 11.24 11.20
C ILE A 122 0.41 9.96 11.64
N ARG A 123 0.73 9.43 12.83
CA ARG A 123 0.04 8.28 13.41
C ARG A 123 -1.45 8.55 13.64
N ASN A 124 -1.79 9.70 14.23
CA ASN A 124 -3.19 10.08 14.44
C ASN A 124 -3.93 10.30 13.11
N ALA A 125 -3.28 10.94 12.14
CA ALA A 125 -3.85 11.09 10.79
C ALA A 125 -4.09 9.73 10.11
N TYR A 126 -3.21 8.74 10.33
CA TYR A 126 -3.39 7.37 9.85
C TYR A 126 -4.63 6.73 10.48
N VAL A 127 -4.77 6.82 11.80
CA VAL A 127 -5.94 6.30 12.53
C VAL A 127 -7.23 6.92 11.98
N HIS A 128 -7.30 8.25 11.83
CA HIS A 128 -8.49 8.91 11.30
C HIS A 128 -8.84 8.48 9.86
N ALA A 129 -7.83 8.34 8.99
CA ALA A 129 -8.06 7.87 7.63
C ALA A 129 -8.49 6.39 7.58
N LEU A 130 -7.91 5.54 8.43
CA LEU A 130 -8.29 4.14 8.55
C LEU A 130 -9.74 4.00 9.01
N THR A 131 -10.11 4.71 10.09
CA THR A 131 -11.48 4.72 10.61
C THR A 131 -12.47 5.16 9.53
N ALA A 132 -12.17 6.23 8.78
CA ALA A 132 -13.03 6.71 7.70
C ALA A 132 -13.23 5.68 6.58
N LEU A 133 -12.17 4.97 6.17
CA LEU A 133 -12.26 3.92 5.15
C LEU A 133 -13.10 2.73 5.63
N LEU A 134 -12.86 2.28 6.86
CA LEU A 134 -13.56 1.14 7.45
C LEU A 134 -15.05 1.45 7.71
N GLN A 135 -15.37 2.64 8.19
CA GLN A 135 -16.76 3.11 8.35
C GLN A 135 -17.49 3.19 7.01
N GLY A 136 -16.80 3.56 5.93
CA GLY A 136 -17.35 3.53 4.56
C GLY A 136 -17.56 2.12 4.01
N GLY A 137 -16.99 1.10 4.64
CA GLY A 137 -17.05 -0.30 4.18
C GLY A 137 -16.09 -0.60 3.03
N SER A 138 -15.01 0.18 2.89
CA SER A 138 -13.94 -0.12 1.93
C SER A 138 -13.17 -1.39 2.31
N PRO A 139 -12.73 -2.21 1.34
CA PRO A 139 -11.62 -3.14 1.55
C PRO A 139 -10.33 -2.37 1.85
N VAL A 140 -9.61 -2.71 2.92
CA VAL A 140 -8.44 -1.95 3.37
C VAL A 140 -7.21 -2.83 3.54
N GLY A 141 -6.11 -2.42 2.90
CA GLY A 141 -4.75 -2.88 3.21
C GLY A 141 -4.09 -1.97 4.23
N ILE A 142 -3.94 -2.42 5.47
CA ILE A 142 -3.30 -1.69 6.58
C ILE A 142 -1.78 -1.87 6.45
N ALA A 143 -1.13 -0.98 5.69
CA ALA A 143 0.30 -1.07 5.39
C ALA A 143 1.16 -0.32 6.42
N THR A 144 1.66 -1.03 7.43
CA THR A 144 2.49 -0.47 8.51
C THR A 144 3.37 -1.52 9.18
N HIS A 145 4.50 -1.09 9.73
CA HIS A 145 5.37 -1.86 10.63
C HIS A 145 5.43 -1.25 12.04
N ASP A 146 4.57 -0.26 12.28
CA ASP A 146 4.49 0.42 13.55
C ASP A 146 3.54 -0.35 14.46
N GLU A 147 4.09 -0.98 15.50
CA GLU A 147 3.35 -1.75 16.50
C GLU A 147 2.16 -0.96 17.08
N TRP A 148 2.35 0.33 17.35
CA TRP A 148 1.27 1.17 17.88
C TRP A 148 0.12 1.28 16.87
N LEU A 149 0.41 1.47 15.58
CA LEU A 149 -0.63 1.52 14.55
C LEU A 149 -1.28 0.16 14.32
N VAL A 150 -0.53 -0.94 14.49
CA VAL A 150 -1.10 -2.29 14.41
C VAL A 150 -2.13 -2.48 15.51
N ALA A 151 -1.77 -2.16 16.76
CA ALA A 151 -2.68 -2.24 17.90
C ALA A 151 -3.92 -1.34 17.72
N GLN A 152 -3.75 -0.09 17.27
CA GLN A 152 -4.87 0.80 16.98
C GLN A 152 -5.77 0.26 15.87
N ALA A 153 -5.20 -0.29 14.80
CA ALA A 153 -5.97 -0.85 13.71
C ALA A 153 -6.81 -2.06 14.15
N MET A 154 -6.24 -2.95 14.99
CA MET A 154 -6.98 -4.08 15.57
C MET A 154 -8.15 -3.58 16.43
N ALA A 155 -7.91 -2.58 17.29
CA ALA A 155 -8.95 -1.98 18.14
C ALA A 155 -10.09 -1.36 17.30
N ILE A 156 -9.76 -0.62 16.24
CA ILE A 156 -10.76 -0.02 15.33
C ILE A 156 -11.60 -1.09 14.62
N ILE A 157 -10.96 -2.18 14.16
CA ILE A 157 -11.67 -3.30 13.51
C ILE A 157 -12.68 -3.92 14.47
N GLU A 158 -12.30 -4.11 15.73
CA GLU A 158 -13.18 -4.66 16.77
C GLU A 158 -14.31 -3.70 17.15
N GLU A 159 -13.98 -2.44 17.42
CA GLU A 159 -14.95 -1.39 17.80
C GLU A 159 -16.03 -1.20 16.72
N LEU A 160 -15.61 -1.14 15.45
CA LEU A 160 -16.52 -0.98 14.31
C LEU A 160 -17.19 -2.29 13.87
N ARG A 161 -16.83 -3.44 14.47
CA ARG A 161 -17.32 -4.78 14.11
C ARG A 161 -17.20 -5.06 12.60
N VAL A 162 -16.05 -4.71 12.03
CA VAL A 162 -15.80 -4.82 10.59
C VAL A 162 -15.74 -6.30 10.17
N ASP A 163 -16.41 -6.64 9.06
CA ASP A 163 -16.15 -7.91 8.37
C ASP A 163 -14.72 -7.94 7.83
N ARG A 164 -13.92 -8.86 8.37
CA ARG A 164 -12.49 -8.98 8.09
C ARG A 164 -12.20 -9.51 6.68
N THR A 165 -13.20 -9.97 5.91
CA THR A 165 -13.00 -10.54 4.56
C THR A 165 -12.23 -9.60 3.62
N GLY A 166 -12.49 -8.29 3.72
CA GLY A 166 -11.84 -7.25 2.91
C GLY A 166 -10.66 -6.52 3.58
N VAL A 167 -10.24 -6.94 4.78
CA VAL A 167 -9.21 -6.24 5.56
C VAL A 167 -7.97 -7.13 5.72
N GLU A 168 -6.81 -6.60 5.36
CA GLU A 168 -5.52 -7.28 5.57
C GLU A 168 -4.45 -6.31 6.07
N PHE A 169 -3.58 -6.78 6.94
CA PHE A 169 -2.34 -6.09 7.27
C PHE A 169 -1.30 -6.32 6.18
N GLN A 170 -0.45 -5.35 5.94
CA GLN A 170 0.53 -5.41 4.86
C GLN A 170 1.91 -4.96 5.34
N MET A 171 2.91 -5.81 5.16
CA MET A 171 4.28 -5.55 5.59
C MET A 171 5.27 -5.85 4.46
N LEU A 172 6.36 -5.10 4.41
CA LEU A 172 7.48 -5.37 3.49
C LEU A 172 8.21 -6.65 3.87
N LEU A 173 8.72 -7.40 2.88
CA LEU A 173 9.62 -8.53 3.11
C LEU A 173 10.84 -8.15 3.97
N GLY A 174 11.20 -9.01 4.92
CA GLY A 174 12.38 -8.85 5.80
C GLY A 174 12.20 -7.94 7.01
N VAL A 175 11.09 -7.20 7.14
CA VAL A 175 10.86 -6.27 8.26
C VAL A 175 9.96 -6.90 9.34
N ASP A 176 10.45 -6.90 10.58
CA ASP A 176 9.73 -7.28 11.81
C ASP A 176 8.90 -8.58 11.69
N PRO A 177 9.56 -9.75 11.64
CA PRO A 177 8.88 -11.05 11.55
C PRO A 177 8.05 -11.40 12.79
N GLU A 178 8.40 -10.83 13.95
CA GLU A 178 7.69 -11.07 15.21
C GLU A 178 6.32 -10.39 15.19
N LEU A 179 6.25 -9.10 14.82
CA LEU A 179 4.98 -8.40 14.68
C LEU A 179 4.04 -9.05 13.65
N ARG A 180 4.60 -9.64 12.58
CA ARG A 180 3.78 -10.43 11.62
C ARG A 180 3.12 -11.63 12.28
N ARG A 181 3.87 -12.34 13.12
CA ARG A 181 3.35 -13.51 13.82
C ARG A 181 2.26 -13.09 14.80
N ILE A 182 2.49 -12.02 15.57
CA ILE A 182 1.47 -11.43 16.45
C ILE A 182 0.17 -11.12 15.67
N ILE A 183 0.27 -10.50 14.49
CA ILE A 183 -0.89 -10.18 13.65
C ILE A 183 -1.64 -11.45 13.20
N VAL A 184 -0.91 -12.46 12.72
CA VAL A 184 -1.50 -13.70 12.21
C VAL A 184 -2.10 -14.54 13.34
N ASP A 185 -1.41 -14.65 14.47
CA ASP A 185 -1.88 -15.37 15.66
C ASP A 185 -3.14 -14.73 16.26
N ALA A 186 -3.30 -13.41 16.10
CA ALA A 186 -4.54 -12.69 16.41
C ALA A 186 -5.68 -12.89 15.38
N GLY A 187 -5.47 -13.76 14.38
CA GLY A 187 -6.48 -14.13 13.39
C GLY A 187 -6.70 -13.11 12.27
N HIS A 188 -5.72 -12.23 12.02
CA HIS A 188 -5.80 -11.27 10.92
C HIS A 188 -5.05 -11.76 9.68
N ARG A 189 -5.59 -11.42 8.50
CA ARG A 189 -4.90 -11.64 7.22
C ARG A 189 -3.67 -10.73 7.13
N LEU A 190 -2.57 -11.28 6.66
CA LEU A 190 -1.32 -10.55 6.43
C LEU A 190 -0.81 -10.82 5.01
N ARG A 191 -0.44 -9.77 4.28
CA ARG A 191 0.22 -9.86 2.98
C ARG A 191 1.61 -9.25 3.02
N VAL A 192 2.59 -9.94 2.45
CA VAL A 192 3.98 -9.46 2.36
C VAL A 192 4.24 -8.81 1.00
N TYR A 193 4.73 -7.57 0.99
CA TYR A 193 5.18 -6.88 -0.22
C TYR A 193 6.59 -7.34 -0.57
N VAL A 194 6.73 -8.00 -1.72
CA VAL A 194 7.99 -8.57 -2.22
C VAL A 194 8.45 -7.79 -3.45
N PRO A 195 9.44 -6.88 -3.33
CA PRO A 195 10.07 -6.27 -4.48
C PRO A 195 10.95 -7.30 -5.20
N PHE A 196 10.96 -7.30 -6.53
CA PHE A 196 11.80 -8.17 -7.35
C PHE A 196 12.21 -7.47 -8.65
N GLY A 197 13.22 -8.00 -9.34
CA GLY A 197 13.75 -7.45 -10.61
C GLY A 197 15.23 -7.07 -10.53
N SER A 198 15.85 -6.88 -11.70
CA SER A 198 17.28 -6.55 -11.85
C SER A 198 17.65 -5.19 -11.25
N HIS A 199 16.70 -4.26 -11.17
CA HIS A 199 16.89 -2.90 -10.62
C HIS A 199 16.54 -2.80 -9.13
N TRP A 200 16.85 -3.82 -8.33
CA TRP A 200 16.63 -3.82 -6.87
C TRP A 200 17.51 -2.81 -6.11
N TYR A 201 18.66 -2.43 -6.69
CA TYR A 201 19.63 -1.55 -6.05
C TYR A 201 19.12 -0.10 -5.88
N PRO A 202 18.58 0.59 -6.92
CA PRO A 202 17.93 1.90 -6.74
C PRO A 202 16.78 1.90 -5.72
N TYR A 203 15.96 0.84 -5.70
CA TYR A 203 14.88 0.68 -4.70
C TYR A 203 15.42 0.64 -3.27
N SER A 204 16.48 -0.14 -3.05
CA SER A 204 17.13 -0.29 -1.75
C SER A 204 17.84 0.99 -1.32
N VAL A 205 18.56 1.65 -2.23
CA VAL A 205 19.25 2.93 -1.97
C VAL A 205 18.27 4.07 -1.66
N ARG A 206 17.13 4.14 -2.37
CA ARG A 206 16.09 5.14 -2.09
C ARG A 206 15.45 4.92 -0.72
N ARG A 207 15.17 3.68 -0.35
CA ARG A 207 14.72 3.27 1.00
C ARG A 207 15.71 3.69 2.10
N LEU A 208 17.01 3.56 1.86
CA LEU A 208 18.07 3.96 2.80
C LEU A 208 18.16 5.50 2.95
N ARG A 209 17.99 6.25 1.86
CA ARG A 209 18.05 7.72 1.87
C ARG A 209 16.79 8.37 2.45
N GLU A 210 15.61 7.78 2.21
CA GLU A 210 14.33 8.34 2.65
C GLU A 210 13.97 7.97 4.10
N ASN A 211 14.66 7.01 4.73
CA ASN A 211 14.34 6.57 6.09
C ASN A 211 15.55 5.96 6.84
N PRO A 212 16.36 6.78 7.56
CA PRO A 212 17.61 6.35 8.20
C PRO A 212 17.44 5.21 9.23
N THR A 213 16.27 5.08 9.84
CA THR A 213 15.96 4.01 10.81
C THR A 213 15.75 2.63 10.19
N ILE A 214 15.40 2.55 8.89
CA ILE A 214 15.27 1.27 8.17
C ILE A 214 16.64 0.65 7.86
N VAL A 215 17.69 1.48 7.78
CA VAL A 215 19.08 1.07 7.53
C VAL A 215 19.52 0.02 8.56
N ARG A 216 19.22 0.23 9.84
CA ARG A 216 19.62 -0.67 10.93
C ARG A 216 18.97 -2.05 10.80
N ALA A 217 17.65 -2.10 10.59
CA ALA A 217 16.91 -3.35 10.41
C ALA A 217 17.31 -4.13 9.14
N GLY A 218 17.64 -3.44 8.05
CA GLY A 218 18.10 -4.07 6.81
C GLY A 218 19.54 -4.60 6.89
N LEU A 219 20.43 -3.90 7.61
CA LEU A 219 21.80 -4.36 7.86
C LEU A 219 21.83 -5.59 8.79
N ASP A 220 21.00 -5.60 9.84
CA ASP A 220 20.94 -6.73 10.77
C ASP A 220 20.46 -8.02 10.05
N ALA A 221 19.49 -7.93 9.15
CA ALA A 221 19.04 -9.07 8.33
C ALA A 221 20.12 -9.58 7.34
N PHE A 222 20.98 -8.69 6.85
CA PHE A 222 22.07 -9.05 5.92
C PHE A 222 23.27 -9.68 6.64
N VAL A 223 23.55 -9.26 7.88
CA VAL A 223 24.61 -9.80 8.72
C VAL A 223 24.23 -11.18 9.28
N HIS A 224 23.00 -11.35 9.76
CA HIS A 224 22.54 -12.63 10.31
C HIS A 224 22.23 -13.68 9.22
N GLY A 225 21.81 -13.27 8.02
CA GLY A 225 21.57 -14.18 6.89
C GLY A 225 22.83 -14.80 6.25
N ARG A 226 24.04 -14.39 6.67
CA ARG A 226 25.32 -14.97 6.25
C ARG A 226 25.95 -15.92 7.28
N MET A 227 25.37 -16.05 8.47
CA MET A 227 25.90 -16.94 9.52
C MET A 227 25.21 -18.32 9.55
N GLU A 228 24.18 -18.53 8.72
CA GLU A 228 23.46 -19.81 8.58
C GLU A 228 23.63 -20.45 7.18
N ARG A 229 24.78 -20.23 6.54
CA ARG A 229 25.22 -21.05 5.39
C ARG A 229 26.69 -21.40 5.48
#